data_AF-A0A1D3JGQ3-F1
#
_entry.id   AF-A0A1D3JGQ3-F1
#
_cell.length_a   1.000
_cell.length_b   1.000
_cell.length_c   1.000
_cell.angle_alpha   90.00
_cell.angle_beta   90.00
_cell.angle_gamma   90.00
#
_symmetry.space_group_name_H-M   'P 1'
#
loop_
_entity.id
_entity.type
_entity.pdbx_description
1 polymer ?
#
loop_
_entity_poly.entity_id
_entity_poly.type
_entity_poly.pdbx_seq_one_letter_code
_entity_poly.pdbx_strand_id
1 'polypeptide(L)'
;MITHNFSKSKKNDRWWRNKSYICFSKYVEYAEDIDEKSIDPTVKNNCNFSSNDKICSQIPSSDKICVQFKSIYQSLSNIQEDSDRKPRSLKEDDFVFLNYWLNNKLKGYNNYPLVAVADFFKELKSKNSDFFTDISFENKFSDIDPGQLENMKTLYGLYNITNKINNILIEEEEEKSKRGLFLQYINECKKKYVDAIINCSNDCPCFFNSLKDFKNKHKSELSKYAESSHKPQFNKLFELPDYDIILQEHRNSIKARFNSIMKVPLLSPIFVLLFIFIYFYKFTTFGQFVRSKIKRIKNMITNADDTENEIMSHYSDYDSNILDKEEYNISYSVKDS
;
A
#
# COMPACT_ATOMS: atom_id res chain seq x y z
N MET A 1 8.65 12.12 -36.15
CA MET A 1 9.40 10.91 -35.76
C MET A 1 10.46 11.36 -34.75
N ILE A 2 10.10 11.44 -33.47
CA ILE A 2 11.02 11.86 -32.39
C ILE A 2 10.82 10.87 -31.25
N THR A 3 11.64 9.83 -31.25
CA THR A 3 11.82 8.92 -30.14
C THR A 3 12.89 9.51 -29.21
N HIS A 4 12.48 10.19 -28.14
CA HIS A 4 13.40 10.61 -27.08
C HIS A 4 13.23 9.74 -25.82
N ASN A 5 14.20 8.84 -25.65
CA ASN A 5 14.86 8.46 -24.39
C ASN A 5 14.01 8.03 -23.18
N PHE A 6 13.35 6.87 -23.28
CA PHE A 6 12.94 6.06 -22.12
C PHE A 6 14.08 5.22 -21.47
N SER A 7 15.31 5.34 -21.97
CA SER A 7 16.44 4.48 -21.56
C SER A 7 17.20 4.97 -20.31
N LYS A 8 17.13 6.27 -19.97
CA LYS A 8 17.87 6.82 -18.82
C LYS A 8 17.19 6.67 -17.46
N SER A 9 15.87 6.40 -17.36
CA SER A 9 15.21 6.25 -16.06
C SER A 9 15.51 4.90 -15.38
N LYS A 10 15.72 3.82 -16.16
CA LYS A 10 15.89 2.46 -15.61
C LYS A 10 17.14 2.23 -14.76
N LYS A 11 18.17 3.08 -14.86
CA LYS A 11 19.38 2.98 -14.00
C LYS A 11 19.17 3.57 -12.61
N ASN A 12 18.37 4.64 -12.47
CA ASN A 12 18.03 5.23 -11.17
C ASN A 12 17.06 4.36 -10.37
N ASP A 13 16.14 3.65 -11.05
CA ASP A 13 15.19 2.73 -10.40
C ASP A 13 15.85 1.55 -9.69
N ARG A 14 17.13 1.26 -9.96
CA ARG A 14 17.85 0.14 -9.32
C ARG A 14 18.45 0.53 -7.97
N TRP A 15 18.75 1.81 -7.75
CA TRP A 15 19.38 2.29 -6.51
C TRP A 15 18.43 2.24 -5.31
N TRP A 16 17.18 2.64 -5.48
CA TRP A 16 16.18 2.67 -4.39
C TRP A 16 15.65 1.29 -3.96
N ARG A 17 15.94 0.23 -4.73
CA ARG A 17 15.35 -1.10 -4.50
C ARG A 17 16.00 -1.93 -3.39
N ASN A 18 17.23 -1.61 -2.97
CA ASN A 18 17.98 -2.43 -1.99
C ASN A 18 18.27 -1.72 -0.65
N LYS A 19 17.94 -0.43 -0.49
CA LYS A 19 18.15 0.35 0.75
C LYS A 19 16.99 1.34 1.03
N SER A 20 15.74 0.91 0.90
CA SER A 20 14.60 1.84 0.98
C SER A 20 14.35 2.44 2.38
N TYR A 21 14.91 1.86 3.43
CA TYR A 21 14.64 2.28 4.81
C TYR A 21 15.93 2.42 5.61
N ILE A 22 16.03 3.54 6.34
CA ILE A 22 17.13 3.87 7.25
C ILE A 22 16.62 3.89 8.69
N CYS A 23 17.54 3.90 9.65
CA CYS A 23 17.19 4.15 11.05
C CYS A 23 16.94 5.65 11.28
N PHE A 24 15.68 6.04 11.49
CA PHE A 24 15.32 7.45 11.67
C PHE A 24 15.65 8.04 13.04
N SER A 25 16.07 7.24 14.03
CA SER A 25 16.23 7.69 15.43
C SER A 25 17.10 8.96 15.54
N LYS A 26 18.22 9.03 14.80
CA LYS A 26 19.14 10.17 14.82
C LYS A 26 18.67 11.39 14.03
N TYR A 27 17.58 11.26 13.27
CA TYR A 27 17.08 12.32 12.39
C TYR A 27 15.85 13.03 12.94
N VAL A 28 15.11 12.37 13.84
CA VAL A 28 13.90 12.90 14.47
C VAL A 28 14.17 14.24 15.14
N GLU A 29 15.23 14.33 15.95
CA GLU A 29 15.58 15.54 16.70
C GLU A 29 15.85 16.76 15.81
N TYR A 30 16.32 16.56 14.58
CA TYR A 30 16.59 17.67 13.66
C TYR A 30 15.36 18.17 12.92
N ALA A 31 14.30 17.37 12.85
CA ALA A 31 13.13 17.65 12.02
C ALA A 31 11.82 17.83 12.80
N GLU A 32 11.78 17.40 14.06
CA GLU A 32 10.68 17.69 14.97
C GLU A 32 10.83 19.10 15.58
N ASP A 33 9.72 19.81 15.72
CA ASP A 33 9.61 21.09 16.43
C ASP A 33 10.62 22.18 16.04
N ILE A 34 10.96 22.25 14.74
CA ILE A 34 11.74 23.37 14.20
C ILE A 34 11.00 24.69 14.45
N ASP A 35 11.41 25.42 15.50
CA ASP A 35 10.93 26.76 15.76
C ASP A 35 11.59 27.72 14.77
N GLU A 36 10.82 28.13 13.75
CA GLU A 36 11.27 29.07 12.73
C GLU A 36 11.79 30.39 13.31
N LYS A 37 11.40 30.75 14.55
CA LYS A 37 11.92 31.94 15.24
C LYS A 37 13.36 31.75 15.74
N SER A 38 13.75 30.52 16.07
CA SER A 38 15.10 30.20 16.54
C SER A 38 16.11 29.98 15.40
N ILE A 39 15.63 29.84 14.17
CA ILE A 39 16.48 29.67 12.98
C ILE A 39 17.27 30.96 12.68
N ASP A 40 18.59 30.80 12.54
CA ASP A 40 19.52 31.85 12.12
C ASP A 40 19.03 32.57 10.85
N PRO A 41 18.99 33.92 10.83
CA PRO A 41 18.57 34.70 9.67
C PRO A 41 19.28 34.34 8.37
N THR A 42 20.56 33.94 8.43
CA THR A 42 21.35 33.53 7.25
C THR A 42 20.76 32.29 6.56
N VAL A 43 20.13 31.40 7.32
CA VAL A 43 19.44 30.20 6.80
C VAL A 43 18.17 30.60 6.06
N LYS A 44 17.53 31.71 6.44
CA LYS A 44 16.29 32.21 5.81
C LYS A 44 16.52 32.88 4.47
N ASN A 45 17.76 33.31 4.18
CA ASN A 45 18.10 33.95 2.93
C ASN A 45 17.76 33.08 1.72
N ASN A 46 17.29 33.70 0.63
CA ASN A 46 16.97 33.05 -0.65
C ASN A 46 15.87 31.97 -0.58
N CYS A 47 15.01 32.01 0.44
CA CYS A 47 13.77 31.23 0.52
C CYS A 47 12.51 32.02 0.13
N ASN A 48 12.66 33.30 -0.25
CA ASN A 48 11.58 34.15 -0.74
C ASN A 48 11.33 33.91 -2.24
N PHE A 49 10.45 32.96 -2.55
CA PHE A 49 10.09 32.65 -3.93
C PHE A 49 9.09 33.66 -4.50
N SER A 50 9.35 34.11 -5.73
CA SER A 50 8.55 35.07 -6.50
C SER A 50 7.69 34.36 -7.54
N SER A 51 6.71 35.05 -8.12
CA SER A 51 5.86 34.48 -9.20
C SER A 51 6.64 34.08 -10.47
N ASN A 52 7.88 34.53 -10.63
CA ASN A 52 8.75 34.13 -11.74
C ASN A 52 9.40 32.76 -11.53
N ASP A 53 9.34 32.23 -10.31
CA ASP A 53 9.94 30.95 -9.94
C ASP A 53 9.04 29.81 -10.38
N LYS A 54 9.48 29.05 -11.39
CA LYS A 54 8.60 28.17 -12.15
C LYS A 54 7.99 27.07 -11.29
N ILE A 55 8.76 26.52 -10.35
CA ILE A 55 8.35 25.37 -9.54
C ILE A 55 8.02 25.81 -8.13
N CYS A 56 8.92 26.54 -7.45
CA CYS A 56 8.74 26.86 -6.04
C CYS A 56 7.51 27.73 -5.80
N SER A 57 7.18 28.66 -6.70
CA SER A 57 5.98 29.52 -6.55
C SER A 57 4.65 28.76 -6.62
N GLN A 58 4.64 27.55 -7.19
CA GLN A 58 3.44 26.72 -7.31
C GLN A 58 3.19 25.89 -6.05
N ILE A 59 4.14 25.84 -5.11
CA ILE A 59 4.08 24.99 -3.94
C ILE A 59 3.63 25.80 -2.73
N PRO A 60 2.51 25.42 -2.09
CA PRO A 60 2.07 26.06 -0.86
C PRO A 60 3.14 25.99 0.21
N SER A 61 3.41 27.12 0.86
CA SER A 61 4.44 27.23 1.91
C SER A 61 5.85 26.83 1.47
N SER A 62 6.18 26.99 0.18
CA SER A 62 7.51 26.69 -0.36
C SER A 62 8.62 27.41 0.39
N ASP A 63 8.36 28.65 0.82
CA ASP A 63 9.24 29.47 1.66
C ASP A 63 9.57 28.76 2.99
N LYS A 64 8.55 28.27 3.69
CA LYS A 64 8.73 27.51 4.94
C LYS A 64 9.46 26.20 4.72
N ILE A 65 9.10 25.47 3.65
CA ILE A 65 9.76 24.22 3.28
C ILE A 65 11.25 24.47 3.02
N CYS A 66 11.60 25.54 2.30
CA CYS A 66 12.98 25.93 2.06
C CYS A 66 13.74 26.21 3.36
N VAL A 67 13.17 27.03 4.24
CA VAL A 67 13.80 27.40 5.53
C VAL A 67 14.04 26.16 6.40
N GLN A 68 13.02 25.32 6.55
CA GLN A 68 13.12 24.09 7.34
C GLN A 68 14.12 23.10 6.72
N PHE A 69 14.10 22.93 5.39
CA PHE A 69 15.04 22.04 4.70
C PHE A 69 16.48 22.50 4.86
N LYS A 70 16.75 23.81 4.72
CA LYS A 70 18.09 24.38 4.95
C LYS A 70 18.55 24.19 6.39
N SER A 71 17.66 24.40 7.36
CA SER A 71 17.96 24.18 8.78
C SER A 71 18.34 22.72 9.06
N ILE A 72 17.56 21.75 8.55
CA ILE A 72 17.87 20.33 8.69
C ILE A 72 19.22 20.00 8.02
N TYR A 73 19.44 20.46 6.80
CA TYR A 73 20.69 20.23 6.08
C TYR A 73 21.91 20.76 6.85
N GLN A 74 21.83 21.98 7.38
CA GLN A 74 22.91 22.58 8.15
C GLN A 74 23.18 21.80 9.44
N SER A 75 22.14 21.40 10.16
CA SER A 75 22.27 20.57 11.36
C SER A 75 22.99 19.26 11.07
N LEU A 76 22.63 18.59 9.96
CA LEU A 76 23.28 17.34 9.54
C LEU A 76 24.72 17.53 9.07
N SER A 77 25.02 18.64 8.40
CA SER A 77 26.36 18.96 7.90
C SER A 77 27.32 19.40 9.01
N ASN A 78 26.79 19.95 10.11
CA ASN A 78 27.57 20.38 11.26
C ASN A 78 27.87 19.26 12.27
N ILE A 79 27.38 18.04 12.04
CA ILE A 79 27.74 16.88 12.86
C ILE A 79 29.24 16.66 12.75
N GLN A 80 29.94 16.70 13.88
CA GLN A 80 31.38 16.43 13.95
C GLN A 80 31.61 14.93 14.03
N GLU A 81 32.54 14.41 13.22
CA GLU A 81 32.85 12.97 13.22
C GLU A 81 34.05 12.56 14.06
N ASP A 82 34.87 13.50 14.55
CA ASP A 82 36.07 13.21 15.34
C ASP A 82 36.48 14.40 16.24
N SER A 83 37.44 14.16 17.15
CA SER A 83 38.06 15.17 18.04
C SER A 83 38.66 16.38 17.31
N ASP A 84 38.85 16.28 16.00
CA ASP A 84 39.48 17.30 15.14
C ASP A 84 38.52 18.42 14.69
N ARG A 85 37.27 18.45 15.19
CA ARG A 85 36.28 19.53 15.00
C ARG A 85 35.94 19.89 13.55
N LYS A 86 36.23 19.02 12.58
CA LYS A 86 35.83 19.25 11.19
C LYS A 86 34.37 18.83 10.97
N PRO A 87 33.55 19.65 10.29
CA PRO A 87 32.22 19.25 9.84
C PRO A 87 32.33 18.01 8.97
N ARG A 88 31.47 17.01 9.19
CA ARG A 88 31.45 15.83 8.34
C ARG A 88 30.76 16.11 7.02
N SER A 89 31.16 15.38 5.98
CA SER A 89 30.35 15.29 4.76
C SER A 89 29.09 14.46 5.02
N LEU A 90 27.98 14.84 4.38
CA LEU A 90 26.75 14.06 4.45
C LEU A 90 26.99 12.65 3.88
N LYS A 91 26.48 11.66 4.61
CA LYS A 91 26.50 10.25 4.24
C LYS A 91 25.24 9.90 3.46
N GLU A 92 25.26 8.72 2.85
CA GLU A 92 24.13 8.21 2.07
C GLU A 92 22.81 8.24 2.85
N ASP A 93 22.83 7.81 4.12
CA ASP A 93 21.62 7.78 4.95
C ASP A 93 21.05 9.20 5.19
N ASP A 94 21.89 10.24 5.21
CA ASP A 94 21.43 11.62 5.36
C ASP A 94 20.68 12.07 4.13
N PHE A 95 21.16 11.68 2.94
CA PHE A 95 20.44 11.94 1.69
C PHE A 95 19.14 11.13 1.59
N VAL A 96 19.12 9.89 2.06
CA VAL A 96 17.86 9.11 2.15
C VAL A 96 16.86 9.81 3.04
N PHE A 97 17.29 10.33 4.20
CA PHE A 97 16.44 11.11 5.10
C PHE A 97 15.95 12.41 4.45
N LEU A 98 16.85 13.22 3.89
CA LEU A 98 16.51 14.49 3.25
C LEU A 98 15.54 14.28 2.08
N ASN A 99 15.74 13.24 1.27
CA ASN A 99 14.83 12.89 0.19
C ASN A 99 13.45 12.46 0.71
N TYR A 100 13.41 11.64 1.77
CA TYR A 100 12.16 11.29 2.45
C TYR A 100 11.42 12.51 2.99
N TRP A 101 12.13 13.36 3.73
CA TRP A 101 11.54 14.53 4.37
C TRP A 101 10.91 15.45 3.33
N LEU A 102 11.62 15.70 2.23
CA LEU A 102 11.14 16.54 1.16
C LEU A 102 9.93 15.92 0.42
N ASN A 103 9.99 14.61 0.12
CA ASN A 103 8.85 13.88 -0.43
C ASN A 103 7.63 14.00 0.49
N ASN A 104 7.80 13.82 1.79
CA ASN A 104 6.71 13.90 2.76
C ASN A 104 6.10 15.31 2.84
N LYS A 105 6.91 16.37 2.77
CA LYS A 105 6.42 17.75 2.77
C LYS A 105 5.71 18.12 1.47
N LEU A 106 6.24 17.72 0.33
CA LEU A 106 5.67 18.04 -0.99
C LEU A 106 4.42 17.22 -1.31
N LYS A 107 4.34 15.98 -0.83
CA LYS A 107 3.23 15.03 -1.12
C LYS A 107 2.27 14.83 0.06
N GLY A 108 2.42 15.62 1.13
CA GLY A 108 1.58 15.53 2.31
C GLY A 108 0.13 15.99 2.11
N TYR A 109 -0.16 16.69 1.00
CA TYR A 109 -1.47 17.22 0.68
C TYR A 109 -2.09 16.42 -0.48
N ASN A 110 -3.26 15.84 -0.26
CA ASN A 110 -4.00 15.05 -1.25
C ASN A 110 -4.40 15.83 -2.53
N ASN A 111 -4.01 17.10 -2.68
CA ASN A 111 -4.55 18.04 -3.66
C ASN A 111 -3.51 18.95 -4.38
N TYR A 112 -2.19 18.67 -4.39
CA TYR A 112 -1.15 19.16 -5.35
C TYR A 112 0.27 19.26 -4.71
N PRO A 113 1.37 19.30 -5.49
CA PRO A 113 1.46 19.17 -6.96
C PRO A 113 2.15 17.89 -7.45
N LEU A 114 1.91 17.59 -8.73
CA LEU A 114 2.65 16.68 -9.62
C LEU A 114 4.14 17.05 -9.81
N VAL A 115 4.69 17.94 -8.99
CA VAL A 115 6.07 18.40 -9.10
C VAL A 115 6.99 17.28 -8.63
N ALA A 116 7.90 16.88 -9.51
CA ALA A 116 8.93 15.93 -9.15
C ALA A 116 9.84 16.54 -8.08
N VAL A 117 10.13 15.78 -7.03
CA VAL A 117 11.00 16.22 -5.92
C VAL A 117 12.38 16.68 -6.43
N ALA A 118 12.87 16.04 -7.50
CA ALA A 118 14.11 16.42 -8.18
C ALA A 118 14.05 17.84 -8.75
N ASP A 119 12.93 18.23 -9.35
CA ASP A 119 12.74 19.54 -9.97
C ASP A 119 12.65 20.63 -8.91
N PHE A 120 11.89 20.39 -7.83
CA PHE A 120 11.86 21.31 -6.69
C PHE A 120 13.25 21.55 -6.11
N PHE A 121 13.99 20.47 -5.82
CA PHE A 121 15.32 20.59 -5.24
C PHE A 121 16.29 21.31 -6.19
N LYS A 122 16.18 21.08 -7.50
CA LYS A 122 17.01 21.76 -8.50
C LYS A 122 16.80 23.28 -8.48
N GLU A 123 15.55 23.74 -8.43
CA GLU A 123 15.24 25.17 -8.36
C GLU A 123 15.69 25.77 -7.01
N LEU A 124 15.40 25.07 -5.90
CA LEU A 124 15.86 25.43 -4.56
C LEU A 124 17.39 25.59 -4.51
N LYS A 125 18.14 24.62 -5.02
CA LYS A 125 19.61 24.63 -5.10
C LYS A 125 20.11 25.78 -5.94
N SER A 126 19.48 26.06 -7.08
CA SER A 126 19.92 27.14 -7.98
C SER A 126 19.86 28.53 -7.34
N LYS A 127 18.89 28.77 -6.45
CA LYS A 127 18.75 30.02 -5.69
C LYS A 127 19.63 30.09 -4.45
N ASN A 128 20.12 28.94 -4.00
CA ASN A 128 20.89 28.78 -2.78
C ASN A 128 22.25 28.13 -3.08
N SER A 129 22.87 28.50 -4.21
CA SER A 129 24.13 27.90 -4.70
C SER A 129 25.26 27.97 -3.67
N ASP A 130 25.32 29.08 -2.94
CA ASP A 130 26.36 29.36 -1.95
C ASP A 130 26.14 28.58 -0.64
N PHE A 131 24.92 28.09 -0.43
CA PHE A 131 24.54 27.28 0.73
C PHE A 131 24.66 25.78 0.44
N PHE A 132 24.23 25.36 -0.75
CA PHE A 132 24.30 23.97 -1.22
C PHE A 132 25.51 23.75 -2.13
N THR A 133 26.70 23.93 -1.56
CA THR A 133 27.97 23.83 -2.29
C THR A 133 28.41 22.40 -2.57
N ASP A 134 27.81 21.42 -1.90
CA ASP A 134 28.18 20.01 -2.07
C ASP A 134 27.76 19.48 -3.47
N ILE A 135 28.69 18.80 -4.13
CA ILE A 135 28.47 18.14 -5.43
C ILE A 135 27.69 16.84 -5.23
N SER A 136 27.72 16.27 -4.02
CA SER A 136 27.09 15.00 -3.65
C SER A 136 25.57 14.93 -3.84
N PHE A 137 24.92 16.08 -4.05
CA PHE A 137 23.48 16.18 -4.28
C PHE A 137 22.99 15.64 -5.64
N GLU A 138 23.88 15.40 -6.60
CA GLU A 138 23.48 14.90 -7.92
C GLU A 138 22.74 13.55 -7.80
N ASN A 139 21.51 13.50 -8.32
CA ASN A 139 20.65 12.32 -8.32
C ASN A 139 20.23 11.78 -6.93
N LYS A 140 20.39 12.58 -5.86
CA LYS A 140 19.96 12.19 -4.50
C LYS A 140 18.48 12.45 -4.19
N PHE A 141 17.86 13.34 -4.96
CA PHE A 141 16.46 13.69 -4.78
C PHE A 141 15.63 13.15 -5.93
N SER A 142 14.62 12.36 -5.59
CA SER A 142 13.70 11.77 -6.55
C SER A 142 12.39 11.41 -5.87
N ASP A 143 11.36 11.22 -6.68
CA ASP A 143 10.08 10.78 -6.18
C ASP A 143 10.18 9.37 -5.58
N ILE A 144 9.68 9.24 -4.35
CA ILE A 144 9.49 7.96 -3.67
C ILE A 144 8.11 7.43 -4.06
N ASP A 145 8.03 6.12 -4.31
CA ASP A 145 6.77 5.41 -4.54
C ASP A 145 5.77 5.70 -3.39
N PRO A 146 4.49 5.98 -3.67
CA PRO A 146 3.53 6.33 -2.62
C PRO A 146 3.42 5.30 -1.49
N GLY A 147 3.48 4.00 -1.81
CA GLY A 147 3.45 2.94 -0.80
C GLY A 147 4.73 2.91 0.03
N GLN A 148 5.89 3.06 -0.61
CA GLN A 148 7.17 3.18 0.10
C GLN A 148 7.21 4.42 1.00
N LEU A 149 6.71 5.57 0.51
CA LEU A 149 6.66 6.81 1.27
C LEU A 149 5.77 6.67 2.50
N GLU A 150 4.61 6.02 2.39
CA GLU A 150 3.71 5.78 3.52
C GLU A 150 4.34 4.85 4.58
N ASN A 151 5.07 3.82 4.12
CA ASN A 151 5.88 2.98 5.00
C ASN A 151 6.98 3.78 5.72
N MET A 152 7.68 4.68 5.01
CA MET A 152 8.70 5.55 5.62
C MET A 152 8.09 6.52 6.63
N LYS A 153 6.92 7.12 6.35
CA LYS A 153 6.19 7.96 7.32
C LYS A 153 5.81 7.18 8.57
N THR A 154 5.35 5.95 8.39
CA THR A 154 5.01 5.06 9.50
C THR A 154 6.23 4.77 10.37
N LEU A 155 7.36 4.39 9.74
CA LEU A 155 8.61 4.12 10.45
C LEU A 155 9.17 5.35 11.16
N TYR A 156 9.21 6.50 10.47
CA TYR A 156 9.60 7.77 11.06
C TYR A 156 8.74 8.11 12.28
N GLY A 157 7.42 7.94 12.16
CA GLY A 157 6.49 8.18 13.25
C GLY A 157 6.71 7.27 14.47
N LEU A 158 7.16 6.02 14.28
CA LEU A 158 7.53 5.12 15.37
C LEU A 158 8.79 5.58 16.10
N TYR A 159 9.82 6.00 15.36
CA TYR A 159 11.01 6.60 15.95
C TYR A 159 10.70 7.92 16.66
N ASN A 160 9.80 8.73 16.10
CA ASN A 160 9.35 9.99 16.70
C ASN A 160 8.71 9.78 18.08
N ILE A 161 7.80 8.80 18.19
CA ILE A 161 7.19 8.46 19.48
C ILE A 161 8.24 7.95 20.46
N THR A 162 9.21 7.14 20.00
CA THR A 162 10.30 6.67 20.85
C THR A 162 11.15 7.84 21.38
N ASN A 163 11.42 8.84 20.55
CA ASN A 163 12.12 10.06 20.97
C ASN A 163 11.33 10.82 22.06
N LYS A 164 10.01 10.96 21.90
CA LYS A 164 9.15 11.59 22.93
C LYS A 164 9.18 10.84 24.25
N ILE A 165 9.18 9.50 24.19
CA ILE A 165 9.33 8.67 25.38
C ILE A 165 10.69 8.98 26.03
N ASN A 166 11.78 8.97 25.27
CA ASN A 166 13.12 9.27 25.78
C ASN A 166 13.21 10.66 26.43
N ASN A 167 12.64 11.69 25.81
CA ASN A 167 12.66 13.05 26.36
C ASN A 167 11.94 13.12 27.72
N ILE A 168 10.78 12.48 27.85
CA ILE A 168 10.07 12.40 29.15
C ILE A 168 10.91 11.65 30.19
N LEU A 169 11.64 10.61 29.77
CA LEU A 169 12.47 9.82 30.64
C LEU A 169 13.70 10.59 31.14
N ILE A 170 14.29 11.46 30.31
CA ILE A 170 15.43 12.32 30.67
C ILE A 170 15.03 13.42 31.65
N GLU A 171 13.81 13.95 31.54
CA GLU A 171 13.33 15.02 32.43
C GLU A 171 13.05 14.49 33.84
N GLU A 172 13.90 14.83 34.81
CA GLU A 172 13.94 14.29 36.19
C GLU A 172 12.75 14.66 37.10
N GLU A 173 11.75 15.39 36.63
CA GLU A 173 10.66 15.88 37.49
C GLU A 173 9.49 14.89 37.63
N GLU A 174 9.23 14.46 38.86
CA GLU A 174 8.16 13.52 39.28
C GLU A 174 6.75 14.11 39.22
N GLU A 175 6.33 14.62 38.06
CA GLU A 175 4.96 15.10 37.91
C GLU A 175 4.02 13.98 37.44
N LYS A 176 2.88 13.82 38.13
CA LYS A 176 1.83 12.81 37.82
C LYS A 176 1.32 12.94 36.36
N SER A 177 1.37 14.15 35.80
CA SER A 177 1.07 14.50 34.40
C SER A 177 2.00 13.77 33.42
N LYS A 178 3.31 13.73 33.67
CA LYS A 178 4.32 13.07 32.82
C LYS A 178 4.16 11.56 32.78
N ARG A 179 3.74 10.93 33.88
CA ARG A 179 3.41 9.50 33.90
C ARG A 179 2.24 9.16 32.97
N GLY A 180 1.23 10.03 32.91
CA GLY A 180 0.10 9.88 31.99
C GLY A 180 0.55 9.96 30.53
N LEU A 181 1.33 10.99 30.19
CA LEU A 181 1.89 11.18 28.84
C LEU A 181 2.83 10.04 28.42
N PHE A 182 3.67 9.57 29.32
CA PHE A 182 4.56 8.43 29.09
C PHE A 182 3.78 7.16 28.70
N LEU A 183 2.75 6.82 29.47
CA LEU A 183 1.90 5.66 29.17
C LEU A 183 1.12 5.84 27.86
N GLN A 184 0.68 7.08 27.58
CA GLN A 184 0.03 7.42 26.32
C GLN A 184 0.95 7.14 25.13
N TYR A 185 2.20 7.63 25.15
CA TYR A 185 3.15 7.39 24.06
C TYR A 185 3.55 5.92 23.90
N ILE A 186 3.70 5.17 25.01
CA ILE A 186 3.95 3.73 24.92
C ILE A 186 2.79 3.01 24.19
N ASN A 187 1.55 3.33 24.58
CA ASN A 187 0.38 2.71 23.96
C ASN A 187 0.23 3.13 22.49
N GLU A 188 0.52 4.39 22.17
CA GLU A 188 0.53 4.89 20.79
C GLU A 188 1.59 4.16 19.95
N CYS A 189 2.81 3.99 20.48
CA CYS A 189 3.88 3.24 19.82
C CYS A 189 3.45 1.80 19.52
N LYS A 190 2.89 1.10 20.53
CA LYS A 190 2.40 -0.28 20.38
C LYS A 190 1.32 -0.38 19.31
N LYS A 191 0.32 0.50 19.38
CA LYS A 191 -0.77 0.52 18.40
C LYS A 191 -0.25 0.76 16.99
N LYS A 192 0.59 1.79 16.81
CA LYS A 192 1.16 2.14 15.52
C LYS A 192 2.06 1.04 14.95
N TYR A 193 2.80 0.33 15.81
CA TYR A 193 3.62 -0.81 15.41
C TYR A 193 2.78 -1.99 14.91
N VAL A 194 1.71 -2.32 15.64
CA VAL A 194 0.75 -3.36 15.22
C VAL A 194 0.07 -2.99 13.91
N ASP A 195 -0.42 -1.75 13.80
CA ASP A 195 -1.08 -1.23 12.60
C ASP A 195 -0.13 -1.27 11.38
N ALA A 196 1.16 -0.91 11.58
CA ALA A 196 2.18 -0.98 10.53
C ALA A 196 2.38 -2.41 9.99
N ILE A 197 2.35 -3.41 10.89
CA ILE A 197 2.50 -4.82 10.53
C ILE A 197 1.27 -5.33 9.78
N ILE A 198 0.07 -4.98 10.26
CA ILE A 198 -1.20 -5.39 9.66
C ILE A 198 -1.38 -4.78 8.26
N ASN A 199 -1.06 -3.50 8.10
CA ASN A 199 -1.27 -2.75 6.86
C ASN A 199 -0.16 -2.98 5.83
N CYS A 200 0.88 -3.74 6.16
CA CYS A 200 1.93 -4.15 5.23
C CYS A 200 1.31 -5.06 4.14
N SER A 201 0.79 -4.43 3.09
CA SER A 201 0.11 -5.07 1.97
C SER A 201 1.12 -5.34 0.87
N ASN A 202 1.19 -6.58 0.39
CA ASN A 202 2.13 -7.09 -0.62
C ASN A 202 3.59 -7.15 -0.13
N ASP A 203 4.09 -8.37 0.09
CA ASP A 203 5.50 -8.75 0.26
C ASP A 203 6.46 -7.56 0.28
N CYS A 204 6.53 -6.88 1.43
CA CYS A 204 7.54 -5.85 1.66
C CYS A 204 8.60 -6.38 2.65
N PRO A 205 9.47 -7.34 2.25
CA PRO A 205 10.57 -7.81 3.07
C PRO A 205 11.42 -6.68 3.64
N CYS A 206 11.65 -5.61 2.85
CA CYS A 206 12.47 -4.48 3.27
C CYS A 206 11.82 -3.69 4.42
N PHE A 207 10.56 -3.28 4.30
CA PHE A 207 9.87 -2.55 5.37
C PHE A 207 9.72 -3.42 6.61
N PHE A 208 9.42 -4.70 6.41
CA PHE A 208 9.34 -5.67 7.48
C PHE A 208 10.65 -5.79 8.28
N ASN A 209 11.78 -5.93 7.59
CA ASN A 209 13.09 -5.97 8.26
C ASN A 209 13.34 -4.68 9.05
N SER A 210 12.94 -3.52 8.52
CA SER A 210 13.05 -2.25 9.25
C SER A 210 12.17 -2.17 10.50
N LEU A 211 10.98 -2.79 10.50
CA LEU A 211 10.15 -2.90 11.70
C LEU A 211 10.76 -3.84 12.75
N LYS A 212 11.44 -4.92 12.33
CA LYS A 212 12.21 -5.78 13.23
C LYS A 212 13.38 -5.02 13.86
N ASP A 213 14.13 -4.29 13.05
CA ASP A 213 15.25 -3.46 13.51
C ASP A 213 14.76 -2.37 14.47
N PHE A 214 13.64 -1.73 14.15
CA PHE A 214 12.97 -0.79 15.05
C PHE A 214 12.64 -1.44 16.39
N LYS A 215 11.98 -2.61 16.41
CA LYS A 215 11.63 -3.32 17.64
C LYS A 215 12.85 -3.60 18.52
N ASN A 216 13.93 -4.09 17.91
CA ASN A 216 15.17 -4.40 18.64
C ASN A 216 15.80 -3.14 19.23
N LYS A 217 15.84 -2.06 18.45
CA LYS A 217 16.42 -0.78 18.88
C LYS A 217 15.59 -0.10 19.96
N HIS A 218 14.27 -0.04 19.78
CA HIS A 218 13.31 0.48 20.76
C HIS A 218 13.48 -0.20 22.13
N LYS A 219 13.54 -1.53 22.14
CA LYS A 219 13.80 -2.30 23.36
C LYS A 219 15.17 -1.96 23.95
N SER A 220 16.23 -1.98 23.13
CA SER A 220 17.59 -1.74 23.62
C SER A 220 17.78 -0.34 24.20
N GLU A 221 17.24 0.71 23.57
CA GLU A 221 17.38 2.09 24.02
C GLU A 221 16.62 2.32 25.33
N LEU A 222 15.38 1.85 25.42
CA LEU A 222 14.53 2.06 26.59
C LEU A 222 14.92 1.17 27.78
N SER A 223 15.46 -0.03 27.52
CA SER A 223 15.95 -0.90 28.59
C SER A 223 17.20 -0.34 29.28
N LYS A 224 18.11 0.30 28.54
CA LYS A 224 19.26 1.00 29.15
C LYS A 224 18.79 2.04 30.16
N TYR A 225 17.76 2.78 29.82
CA TYR A 225 17.15 3.74 30.74
C TYR A 225 16.54 3.05 31.96
N ALA A 226 15.72 2.01 31.76
CA ALA A 226 15.07 1.29 32.86
C ALA A 226 16.09 0.73 33.87
N GLU A 227 17.23 0.26 33.37
CA GLU A 227 18.37 -0.20 34.18
C GLU A 227 19.06 0.96 34.90
N SER A 228 19.43 2.04 34.20
CA SER A 228 20.10 3.21 34.79
C SER A 228 19.24 3.94 35.82
N SER A 229 17.90 3.91 35.66
CA SER A 229 16.96 4.56 36.55
C SER A 229 16.42 3.64 37.64
N HIS A 230 16.98 2.44 37.81
CA HIS A 230 16.55 1.42 38.79
C HIS A 230 15.04 1.10 38.75
N LYS A 231 14.44 1.16 37.55
CA LYS A 231 12.99 0.93 37.32
C LYS A 231 12.79 -0.23 36.33
N PRO A 232 13.22 -1.47 36.67
CA PRO A 232 13.14 -2.62 35.76
C PRO A 232 11.71 -2.98 35.36
N GLN A 233 10.70 -2.55 36.13
CA GLN A 233 9.30 -2.75 35.78
C GLN A 233 8.90 -2.13 34.43
N PHE A 234 9.65 -1.12 33.95
CA PHE A 234 9.41 -0.51 32.64
C PHE A 234 9.81 -1.42 31.46
N ASN A 235 10.71 -2.38 31.64
CA ASN A 235 11.13 -3.28 30.55
C ASN A 235 9.95 -4.04 29.93
N LYS A 236 8.98 -4.44 30.75
CA LYS A 236 7.76 -5.12 30.26
C LYS A 236 6.82 -4.17 29.51
N LEU A 237 6.84 -2.88 29.84
CA LEU A 237 6.01 -1.87 29.19
C LEU A 237 6.53 -1.54 27.77
N PHE A 238 7.83 -1.59 27.55
CA PHE A 238 8.46 -1.34 26.24
C PHE A 238 8.43 -2.54 25.30
N GLU A 239 7.97 -3.70 25.78
CA GLU A 239 7.90 -4.89 24.95
C GLU A 239 6.85 -4.72 23.84
N LEU A 240 7.34 -4.79 22.60
CA LEU A 240 6.50 -4.84 21.41
C LEU A 240 6.18 -6.30 21.07
N PRO A 241 4.93 -6.59 20.66
CA PRO A 241 4.49 -7.94 20.33
C PRO A 241 5.35 -8.59 19.24
N ASP A 242 5.36 -9.92 19.20
CA ASP A 242 6.06 -10.62 18.14
C ASP A 242 5.34 -10.49 16.81
N TYR A 243 6.13 -10.32 15.75
CA TYR A 243 5.61 -10.16 14.41
C TYR A 243 4.81 -11.38 13.95
N ASP A 244 5.33 -12.59 14.17
CA ASP A 244 4.68 -13.82 13.70
C ASP A 244 3.35 -14.02 14.43
N ILE A 245 3.31 -13.64 15.71
CA ILE A 245 2.10 -13.63 16.53
C ILE A 245 1.07 -12.64 15.97
N ILE A 246 1.45 -11.38 15.70
CA ILE A 246 0.53 -10.37 15.16
C ILE A 246 -0.06 -10.84 13.82
N LEU A 247 0.78 -11.34 12.91
CA LEU A 247 0.31 -11.84 11.62
C LEU A 247 -0.64 -13.03 11.77
N GLN A 248 -0.31 -13.97 12.65
CA GLN A 248 -1.15 -15.14 12.92
C GLN A 248 -2.50 -14.71 13.49
N GLU A 249 -2.52 -13.84 14.50
CA GLU A 249 -3.74 -13.29 15.10
C GLU A 249 -4.59 -12.53 14.07
N HIS A 250 -3.96 -11.70 13.25
CA HIS A 250 -4.64 -10.96 12.21
C HIS A 250 -5.28 -11.90 11.16
N ARG A 251 -4.54 -12.90 10.68
CA ARG A 251 -5.06 -13.93 9.76
C ARG A 251 -6.22 -14.72 10.37
N ASN A 252 -6.10 -15.10 11.65
CA ASN A 252 -7.16 -15.79 12.37
C ASN A 252 -8.41 -14.92 12.51
N SER A 253 -8.24 -13.62 12.78
CA SER A 253 -9.35 -12.66 12.87
C SER A 253 -10.09 -12.51 11.53
N ILE A 254 -9.34 -12.45 10.42
CA ILE A 254 -9.90 -12.41 9.06
C ILE A 254 -10.67 -13.72 8.79
N LYS A 255 -10.05 -14.88 9.05
CA LYS A 255 -10.68 -16.19 8.86
C LYS A 255 -11.96 -16.34 9.69
N ALA A 256 -11.97 -15.89 10.94
CA ALA A 256 -13.14 -15.89 11.79
C ALA A 256 -14.27 -15.00 11.25
N ARG A 257 -13.94 -13.79 10.78
CA ARG A 257 -14.90 -12.89 10.12
C ARG A 257 -15.49 -13.51 8.86
N PHE A 258 -14.66 -14.08 7.99
CA PHE A 258 -15.13 -14.79 6.80
C PHE A 258 -16.03 -15.98 7.14
N ASN A 259 -15.65 -16.79 8.13
CA ASN A 259 -16.46 -17.92 8.58
C ASN A 259 -17.79 -17.48 9.21
N SER A 260 -17.83 -16.33 9.88
CA SER A 260 -19.06 -15.74 10.41
C SER A 260 -20.00 -15.26 9.30
N ILE A 261 -19.44 -14.60 8.28
CA ILE A 261 -20.20 -14.13 7.11
C ILE A 261 -20.75 -15.31 6.28
N MET A 262 -19.94 -16.35 6.05
CA MET A 262 -20.34 -17.54 5.29
C MET A 262 -21.36 -18.43 6.01
N LYS A 263 -21.52 -18.30 7.34
CA LYS A 263 -22.55 -19.01 8.13
C LYS A 263 -23.94 -18.40 7.99
N VAL A 264 -24.08 -17.21 7.39
CA VAL A 264 -25.37 -16.64 7.01
C VAL A 264 -25.79 -17.32 5.70
N PRO A 265 -26.92 -18.07 5.64
CA PRO A 265 -27.31 -18.76 4.43
C PRO A 265 -27.77 -17.75 3.37
N LEU A 266 -26.82 -17.25 2.58
CA LEU A 266 -27.03 -16.40 1.39
C LEU A 266 -27.93 -17.06 0.33
N LEU A 267 -28.15 -18.37 0.46
CA LEU A 267 -29.08 -19.14 -0.37
C LEU A 267 -30.56 -18.80 -0.10
N SER A 268 -30.94 -18.42 1.13
CA SER A 268 -32.34 -18.18 1.51
C SER A 268 -33.03 -17.07 0.69
N PRO A 269 -32.46 -15.86 0.53
CA PRO A 269 -33.09 -14.80 -0.28
C PRO A 269 -33.10 -15.13 -1.79
N ILE A 270 -32.09 -15.86 -2.29
CA ILE A 270 -32.05 -16.29 -3.70
C ILE A 270 -33.18 -17.28 -3.99
N PHE A 271 -33.44 -18.23 -3.09
CA PHE A 271 -34.56 -19.15 -3.22
C PHE A 271 -35.91 -18.43 -3.17
N VAL A 272 -36.10 -17.46 -2.27
CA VAL A 272 -37.34 -16.66 -2.19
C VAL A 272 -37.58 -15.87 -3.48
N LEU A 273 -36.55 -15.22 -4.04
CA LEU A 273 -36.66 -14.53 -5.33
C LEU A 273 -36.99 -15.49 -6.48
N LEU A 274 -36.38 -16.67 -6.53
CA LEU A 274 -36.71 -17.70 -7.53
C LEU A 274 -38.17 -18.14 -7.45
N PHE A 275 -38.71 -18.36 -6.25
CA PHE A 275 -40.13 -18.72 -6.07
C PHE A 275 -41.06 -17.59 -6.52
N ILE A 276 -40.69 -16.33 -6.27
CA ILE A 276 -41.45 -15.16 -6.72
C ILE A 276 -41.48 -15.08 -8.26
N PHE A 277 -40.34 -15.29 -8.94
CA PHE A 277 -40.29 -15.32 -10.40
C PHE A 277 -41.13 -16.45 -11.01
N ILE A 278 -41.11 -17.65 -10.41
CA ILE A 278 -41.95 -18.78 -10.84
C ILE A 278 -43.45 -18.46 -10.66
N TYR A 279 -43.80 -17.81 -9.54
CA TYR A 279 -45.18 -17.41 -9.27
C TYR A 279 -45.66 -16.37 -10.30
N PHE A 280 -44.90 -15.30 -10.52
CA PHE A 280 -45.26 -14.28 -11.52
C PHE A 280 -45.28 -14.83 -12.95
N TYR A 281 -44.39 -15.76 -13.30
CA TYR A 281 -44.44 -16.45 -14.59
C TYR A 281 -45.80 -17.15 -14.83
N LYS A 282 -46.43 -17.70 -13.79
CA LYS A 282 -47.73 -18.37 -13.91
C LYS A 282 -48.91 -17.39 -14.03
N PHE A 283 -48.81 -16.19 -13.47
CA PHE A 283 -49.94 -15.25 -13.31
C PHE A 283 -49.87 -13.99 -14.18
N THR A 284 -48.75 -13.66 -14.80
CA THR A 284 -48.61 -12.48 -15.65
C THR A 284 -48.94 -12.79 -17.12
N THR A 285 -49.49 -11.82 -17.85
CA THR A 285 -49.79 -11.87 -19.31
C THR A 285 -48.57 -12.27 -20.16
N PHE A 286 -47.36 -11.98 -19.68
CA PHE A 286 -46.09 -12.44 -20.27
C PHE A 286 -45.92 -13.98 -20.23
N GLY A 287 -46.42 -14.64 -19.18
CA GLY A 287 -46.42 -16.10 -19.08
C GLY A 287 -47.31 -16.77 -20.12
N GLN A 288 -48.47 -16.16 -20.43
CA GLN A 288 -49.33 -16.62 -21.54
C GLN A 288 -48.63 -16.45 -22.90
N PHE A 289 -47.90 -15.35 -23.09
CA PHE A 289 -47.11 -15.11 -24.29
C PHE A 289 -46.00 -16.17 -24.48
N VAL A 290 -45.23 -16.46 -23.43
CA VAL A 290 -44.18 -17.51 -23.46
C VAL A 290 -44.79 -18.89 -23.67
N ARG A 291 -45.90 -19.23 -23.00
CA ARG A 291 -46.61 -20.50 -23.19
C ARG A 291 -47.15 -20.65 -24.62
N SER A 292 -47.62 -19.55 -25.22
CA SER A 292 -48.07 -19.54 -26.63
C SER A 292 -46.92 -19.78 -27.61
N LYS A 293 -45.73 -19.23 -27.33
CA LYS A 293 -44.50 -19.45 -28.11
C LYS A 293 -44.02 -20.90 -28.00
N ILE A 294 -43.99 -21.46 -26.79
CA ILE A 294 -43.62 -22.87 -26.56
C ILE A 294 -44.65 -23.80 -27.22
N LYS A 295 -45.95 -23.50 -27.14
CA LYS A 295 -46.99 -24.28 -27.85
C LYS A 295 -46.86 -24.19 -29.37
N ARG A 296 -46.50 -23.02 -29.92
CA ARG A 296 -46.19 -22.86 -31.35
C ARG A 296 -44.98 -23.71 -31.78
N ILE A 297 -43.91 -23.73 -30.98
CA ILE A 297 -42.72 -24.54 -31.25
C ILE A 297 -43.06 -26.04 -31.15
N LYS A 298 -43.80 -26.46 -30.12
CA LYS A 298 -44.26 -27.85 -29.97
C LYS A 298 -45.15 -28.29 -31.14
N ASN A 299 -46.08 -27.45 -31.58
CA ASN A 299 -46.94 -27.74 -32.72
C ASN A 299 -46.15 -27.77 -34.04
N MET A 300 -45.10 -26.95 -34.20
CA MET A 300 -44.19 -27.06 -35.36
C MET A 300 -43.44 -28.39 -35.37
N ILE A 301 -43.02 -28.90 -34.20
CA ILE A 301 -42.31 -30.18 -34.09
C ILE A 301 -43.25 -31.35 -34.35
N THR A 302 -44.47 -31.35 -33.79
CA THR A 302 -45.45 -32.43 -34.05
C THR A 302 -45.97 -32.41 -35.47
N ASN A 303 -46.12 -31.24 -36.09
CA ASN A 303 -46.52 -31.16 -37.50
C ASN A 303 -45.38 -31.57 -38.44
N ALA A 304 -44.11 -31.39 -38.04
CA ALA A 304 -42.96 -31.87 -38.79
C ALA A 304 -42.87 -33.40 -38.78
N ASP A 305 -43.21 -34.07 -37.68
CA ASP A 305 -43.37 -35.54 -37.63
C ASP A 305 -44.51 -36.04 -38.56
N ASP A 306 -45.63 -35.32 -38.64
CA ASP A 306 -46.72 -35.66 -39.57
C ASP A 306 -46.29 -35.45 -41.05
N THR A 307 -45.39 -34.48 -41.31
CA THR A 307 -44.86 -34.24 -42.66
C THR A 307 -43.77 -35.26 -43.02
N GLU A 308 -43.00 -35.76 -42.03
CA GLU A 308 -42.02 -36.83 -42.21
C GLU A 308 -42.71 -38.18 -42.54
N ASN A 309 -43.90 -38.44 -41.98
CA ASN A 309 -44.73 -39.59 -42.35
C ASN A 309 -45.35 -39.48 -43.77
N GLU A 310 -45.68 -38.27 -44.25
CA GLU A 310 -46.12 -38.04 -45.64
C GLU A 310 -44.95 -38.15 -46.64
N ILE A 311 -43.76 -37.63 -46.29
CA ILE A 311 -42.55 -37.67 -47.14
C ILE A 311 -41.99 -39.09 -47.27
N MET A 312 -42.13 -39.95 -46.24
CA MET A 312 -41.70 -41.35 -46.29
C MET A 312 -42.54 -42.20 -47.27
N SER A 313 -43.80 -41.82 -47.54
CA SER A 313 -44.66 -42.54 -48.48
C SER A 313 -44.32 -42.30 -49.96
N HIS A 314 -43.63 -41.20 -50.27
CA HIS A 314 -43.25 -40.82 -51.63
C HIS A 314 -41.84 -41.29 -52.06
N TYR A 315 -41.10 -41.99 -51.18
CA TYR A 315 -39.74 -42.47 -51.47
C TYR A 315 -39.67 -43.99 -51.77
N SER A 316 -40.81 -44.66 -51.99
CA SER A 316 -40.84 -46.12 -52.25
C SER A 316 -41.04 -46.53 -53.71
N ASP A 317 -41.09 -45.59 -54.65
CA ASP A 317 -41.20 -45.92 -56.07
C ASP A 317 -39.92 -45.52 -56.82
N TYR A 318 -39.32 -46.54 -57.45
CA TYR A 318 -38.19 -46.51 -58.37
C TYR A 318 -36.78 -46.32 -57.78
N ASP A 319 -36.16 -47.45 -57.41
CA ASP A 319 -34.99 -47.84 -58.18
C ASP A 319 -35.04 -49.33 -58.51
N SER A 320 -35.21 -49.61 -59.80
CA SER A 320 -35.25 -50.95 -60.36
C SER A 320 -33.86 -51.35 -60.83
N ASN A 321 -33.56 -52.63 -60.59
CA ASN A 321 -32.67 -53.53 -61.34
C ASN A 321 -31.34 -53.85 -60.64
N ILE A 322 -31.25 -55.06 -60.09
CA ILE A 322 -30.70 -56.21 -60.81
C ILE A 322 -31.12 -57.50 -60.08
N LEU A 323 -31.72 -58.41 -60.85
CA LEU A 323 -31.95 -59.80 -60.53
C LEU A 323 -30.60 -60.53 -60.37
N ASP A 324 -30.40 -61.28 -59.29
CA ASP A 324 -30.42 -62.75 -59.37
C ASP A 324 -30.28 -63.43 -57.99
N LYS A 325 -31.29 -64.25 -57.70
CA LYS A 325 -31.27 -65.59 -57.08
C LYS A 325 -30.74 -65.90 -55.67
N GLU A 326 -31.53 -66.82 -55.07
CA GLU A 326 -31.28 -67.74 -53.93
C GLU A 326 -31.44 -67.10 -52.54
N GLU A 327 -32.60 -67.22 -51.89
CA GLU A 327 -33.21 -68.39 -51.21
C GLU A 327 -32.46 -68.81 -49.94
N TYR A 328 -33.26 -69.13 -48.90
CA TYR A 328 -32.90 -69.69 -47.58
C TYR A 328 -32.48 -68.69 -46.49
N ASN A 329 -32.83 -68.83 -45.20
CA ASN A 329 -33.91 -69.43 -44.40
C ASN A 329 -33.47 -69.23 -42.93
N ILE A 330 -34.40 -68.87 -42.02
CA ILE A 330 -34.41 -69.33 -40.59
C ILE A 330 -33.30 -68.74 -39.68
N SER A 331 -33.41 -68.46 -38.37
CA SER A 331 -34.44 -68.51 -37.30
C SER A 331 -33.99 -67.61 -36.15
N TYR A 332 -34.96 -67.18 -35.35
CA TYR A 332 -34.78 -66.68 -33.98
C TYR A 332 -34.15 -67.71 -33.03
N SER A 333 -33.42 -67.21 -32.04
CA SER A 333 -33.37 -67.84 -30.71
C SER A 333 -33.36 -66.76 -29.63
N VAL A 334 -34.50 -66.61 -28.95
CA VAL A 334 -34.60 -66.06 -27.61
C VAL A 334 -34.19 -67.15 -26.63
N LYS A 335 -33.43 -66.81 -25.59
CA LYS A 335 -33.58 -67.49 -24.29
C LYS A 335 -33.10 -66.62 -23.14
N ASP A 336 -34.02 -66.46 -22.21
CA ASP A 336 -33.91 -65.84 -20.89
C ASP A 336 -32.91 -66.54 -19.98
N SER A 337 -32.28 -65.76 -19.09
CA SER A 337 -32.19 -65.91 -17.62
C SER A 337 -31.00 -65.12 -17.08
#